data_AF-A0A263HD46-F1
#
_entry.id   AF-A0A263HD46-F1
#
_cell.length_a   1.000
_cell.length_b   1.000
_cell.length_c   1.000
_cell.angle_alpha   90.00
_cell.angle_beta   90.00
_cell.angle_gamma   90.00
#
_symmetry.space_group_name_H-M   'P 1'
#
loop_
_entity.id
_entity.type
_entity.pdbx_description
1 polymer ?
#
loop_
_entity_poly.entity_id
_entity_poly.type
_entity_poly.pdbx_seq_one_letter_code
_entity_poly.pdbx_strand_id
1 'polypeptide(L)'
;MLIGVPRELLDNESRVAATPKTVQQILKLGFEVIVEKGAGFKASFEDHTFEQVGAKIGSAKEVWQADIIFKVNAPEEAEIPLIKEGATLVSFIWPAQNPDLMAKLSAKKINVLAMDAVPRISRAQSLDALSSMANIAGYRAVVEAAHEFGSFFTGQITAAGKVPPAKVLVIGAGVAGLAAIGAANSLGAIVRAFDSRSEVKEQVESMGASFLEIDFKEEGGSGDGYAKVMSEEFNRRALALYAEQAKEVDIIITTALIPGKPAPRLITKEMVESMKPGSVIVDLAAATGGNCELSKAGEVVVTDNQVKIIGYTDLPSRLPTQSSQLYGTNLVNLLKLLCKEKDGNINIDFEDVVLRGVTVIREGEVTWPAPPIKVSAQPQQKAAAVPAEKKEEKPLDPKVKYGVMAAVGALFLWLGSIMPSAFLSHFTVFVLACVVGYYVVWNVSHALHTPLMAVTNAISGIIIVGALLQIAQGSFFVSILAFIAILVASINIFGGFKVTQRMLAMFRKG
;
A
#
# COMPACT_ATOMS: atom_id res chain seq x y z
N MET A 1 -2.34 28.25 -17.26
CA MET A 1 -2.16 27.31 -18.41
C MET A 1 -3.33 26.34 -18.50
N LEU A 2 -3.61 25.80 -19.68
CA LEU A 2 -4.65 24.79 -19.94
C LEU A 2 -4.07 23.37 -19.91
N ILE A 3 -4.73 22.45 -19.21
CA ILE A 3 -4.42 21.01 -19.20
C ILE A 3 -5.43 20.26 -20.05
N GLY A 4 -4.95 19.51 -21.04
CA GLY A 4 -5.72 18.60 -21.88
C GLY A 4 -5.64 17.16 -21.40
N VAL A 5 -6.80 16.50 -21.30
CA VAL A 5 -6.93 15.08 -20.96
C VAL A 5 -7.56 14.35 -22.15
N PRO A 6 -6.76 13.86 -23.11
CA PRO A 6 -7.27 13.10 -24.25
C PRO A 6 -7.78 11.72 -23.83
N ARG A 7 -8.58 11.12 -24.70
CA ARG A 7 -9.00 9.73 -24.58
C ARG A 7 -7.83 8.82 -24.93
N GLU A 8 -7.68 7.72 -24.21
CA GLU A 8 -6.70 6.69 -24.57
C GLU A 8 -7.20 5.87 -25.76
N LEU A 9 -6.33 5.68 -26.76
CA LEU A 9 -6.62 4.94 -27.99
C LEU A 9 -6.11 3.51 -27.98
N LEU A 10 -5.14 3.20 -27.10
CA LEU A 10 -4.55 1.89 -26.97
C LEU A 10 -5.61 0.82 -26.69
N ASP A 11 -5.49 -0.33 -27.36
CA ASP A 11 -6.38 -1.46 -27.15
C ASP A 11 -6.38 -1.91 -25.68
N ASN A 12 -7.57 -2.26 -25.18
CA ASN A 12 -7.81 -2.65 -23.79
C ASN A 12 -7.44 -1.61 -22.73
N GLU A 13 -7.14 -0.36 -23.11
CA GLU A 13 -7.02 0.74 -22.15
C GLU A 13 -8.41 1.28 -21.78
N SER A 14 -8.67 1.32 -20.48
CA SER A 14 -9.94 1.73 -19.88
C SER A 14 -9.75 2.85 -18.84
N ARG A 15 -8.50 3.20 -18.51
CA ARG A 15 -8.16 4.27 -17.57
C ARG A 15 -8.21 5.65 -18.25
N VAL A 16 -8.24 6.69 -17.43
CA VAL A 16 -8.16 8.09 -17.84
C VAL A 16 -7.19 8.84 -16.91
N ALA A 17 -6.47 9.83 -17.46
CA ALA A 17 -5.41 10.52 -16.72
C ALA A 17 -5.93 11.49 -15.63
N ALA A 18 -7.20 11.87 -15.66
CA ALA A 18 -7.84 12.68 -14.64
C ALA A 18 -9.26 12.18 -14.33
N THR A 19 -9.67 12.32 -13.08
CA THR A 19 -11.04 12.06 -12.61
C THR A 19 -11.70 13.39 -12.18
N PRO A 20 -13.03 13.44 -12.00
CA PRO A 20 -13.69 14.65 -11.50
C PRO A 20 -13.07 15.15 -10.18
N LYS A 21 -12.65 14.25 -9.29
CA LYS A 21 -11.99 14.60 -8.04
C LYS A 21 -10.61 15.22 -8.26
N THR A 22 -9.81 14.70 -9.18
CA THR A 22 -8.48 15.27 -9.47
C THR A 22 -8.60 16.59 -10.23
N VAL A 23 -9.60 16.74 -11.11
CA VAL A 23 -9.92 18.03 -11.76
C VAL A 23 -10.15 19.13 -10.73
N GLN A 24 -10.96 18.90 -9.70
CA GLN A 24 -11.15 19.89 -8.62
C GLN A 24 -9.83 20.29 -7.95
N GLN A 25 -8.89 19.35 -7.82
CA GLN A 25 -7.56 19.63 -7.25
C GLN A 25 -6.68 20.43 -8.22
N ILE A 26 -6.75 20.12 -9.52
CA ILE A 26 -6.01 20.83 -10.57
C ILE A 26 -6.48 22.29 -10.66
N LEU A 27 -7.78 22.54 -10.65
CA LEU A 27 -8.35 23.89 -10.68
C LEU A 27 -7.90 24.73 -9.47
N LYS A 28 -7.77 24.12 -8.30
CA LYS A 28 -7.24 24.78 -7.08
C LYS A 28 -5.75 25.16 -7.16
N LEU A 29 -5.02 24.62 -8.14
CA LEU A 29 -3.64 24.99 -8.44
C LEU A 29 -3.53 26.08 -9.52
N GLY A 30 -4.67 26.65 -9.95
CA GLY A 30 -4.72 27.77 -10.91
C GLY A 30 -4.76 27.37 -12.39
N PHE A 31 -4.83 26.07 -12.70
CA PHE A 31 -4.93 25.59 -14.07
C PHE A 31 -6.39 25.56 -14.56
N GLU A 32 -6.57 25.62 -15.88
CA GLU A 32 -7.82 25.23 -16.54
C GLU A 32 -7.71 23.78 -17.02
N VAL A 33 -8.85 23.09 -17.16
CA VAL A 33 -8.88 21.70 -17.65
C VAL A 33 -9.87 21.55 -18.81
N ILE A 34 -9.42 20.91 -19.88
CA ILE A 34 -10.26 20.42 -20.99
C ILE A 34 -10.11 18.89 -21.09
N VAL A 35 -11.24 18.19 -21.16
CA VAL A 35 -11.29 16.73 -21.27
C VAL A 35 -11.90 16.35 -22.62
N GLU A 36 -11.32 15.38 -23.31
CA GLU A 36 -11.91 14.87 -24.56
C GLU A 36 -13.25 14.19 -24.27
N LYS A 37 -14.24 14.47 -25.11
CA LYS A 37 -15.55 13.82 -25.04
C LYS A 37 -15.42 12.29 -24.95
N GLY A 38 -15.97 11.70 -23.91
CA GLY A 38 -15.94 10.25 -23.67
C GLY A 38 -14.62 9.70 -23.14
N ALA A 39 -13.62 10.53 -22.80
CA ALA A 39 -12.33 10.06 -22.31
C ALA A 39 -12.45 9.21 -21.03
N GLY A 40 -13.35 9.59 -20.12
CA GLY A 40 -13.55 8.89 -18.85
C GLY A 40 -14.56 7.73 -18.90
N PHE A 41 -15.22 7.50 -20.03
CA PHE A 41 -16.39 6.62 -20.11
C PHE A 41 -16.07 5.18 -19.68
N LYS A 42 -14.95 4.62 -20.16
CA LYS A 42 -14.49 3.26 -19.78
C LYS A 42 -14.07 3.15 -18.31
N ALA A 43 -13.75 4.26 -17.66
CA ALA A 43 -13.44 4.34 -16.23
C ALA A 43 -14.67 4.69 -15.37
N SER A 44 -15.86 4.71 -15.96
CA SER A 44 -17.13 5.07 -15.31
C SER A 44 -17.22 6.54 -14.87
N PHE A 45 -16.55 7.44 -15.60
CA PHE A 45 -16.70 8.89 -15.44
C PHE A 45 -17.37 9.46 -16.68
N GLU A 46 -18.62 9.90 -16.54
CA GLU A 46 -19.36 10.55 -17.62
C GLU A 46 -18.92 12.00 -17.82
N ASP A 47 -19.01 12.50 -19.06
CA ASP A 47 -18.60 13.87 -19.43
C ASP A 47 -19.22 14.94 -18.52
N HIS A 48 -20.52 14.80 -18.21
CA HIS A 48 -21.24 15.75 -17.37
C HIS A 48 -20.64 15.86 -15.94
N THR A 49 -19.99 14.80 -15.44
CA THR A 49 -19.36 14.81 -14.11
C THR A 49 -18.08 15.64 -14.09
N PHE A 50 -17.39 15.77 -15.23
CA PHE A 50 -16.24 16.67 -15.40
C PHE A 50 -16.71 18.12 -15.52
N GLU A 51 -17.80 18.38 -16.24
CA GLU A 51 -18.39 19.72 -16.37
C GLU A 51 -18.86 20.28 -15.02
N GLN A 52 -19.54 19.47 -14.21
CA GLN A 52 -20.01 19.85 -12.87
C GLN A 52 -18.90 20.32 -11.94
N VAL A 53 -17.68 19.83 -12.13
CA VAL A 53 -16.52 20.20 -11.31
C VAL A 53 -15.66 21.30 -11.94
N GLY A 54 -16.07 21.85 -13.09
CA GLY A 54 -15.45 23.01 -13.73
C GLY A 54 -14.47 22.72 -14.86
N ALA A 55 -14.38 21.48 -15.36
CA ALA A 55 -13.66 21.20 -16.61
C ALA A 55 -14.53 21.53 -17.84
N LYS A 56 -13.88 21.84 -18.96
CA LYS A 56 -14.53 21.95 -20.27
C LYS A 56 -14.50 20.59 -20.97
N ILE A 57 -15.55 20.23 -21.70
CA ILE A 57 -15.53 19.08 -22.61
C ILE A 57 -15.20 19.57 -24.02
N GLY A 58 -14.23 18.92 -24.67
CA GLY A 58 -13.73 19.31 -25.98
C GLY A 58 -13.63 18.15 -26.97
N SER A 59 -13.42 18.51 -28.22
CA SER A 59 -12.98 17.58 -29.27
C SER A 59 -11.51 17.18 -29.06
N ALA A 60 -11.10 16.05 -29.63
CA ALA A 60 -9.70 15.61 -29.60
C ALA A 60 -8.76 16.74 -30.08
N LYS A 61 -9.09 17.42 -31.18
CA LYS A 61 -8.27 18.50 -31.73
C LYS A 61 -8.05 19.64 -30.73
N GLU A 62 -9.06 20.04 -29.96
CA GLU A 62 -8.93 21.11 -28.96
C GLU A 62 -8.09 20.66 -27.78
N VAL A 63 -8.28 19.42 -27.32
CA VAL A 63 -7.57 18.86 -26.17
C VAL A 63 -6.06 18.75 -26.43
N TRP A 64 -5.66 18.31 -27.62
CA TRP A 64 -4.25 18.19 -28.01
C TRP A 64 -3.53 19.54 -28.21
N GLN A 65 -4.27 20.65 -28.24
CA GLN A 65 -3.72 22.00 -28.33
C GLN A 65 -3.53 22.68 -26.95
N ALA A 66 -3.77 21.96 -25.85
CA ALA A 66 -3.52 22.44 -24.50
C ALA A 66 -2.01 22.64 -24.24
N ASP A 67 -1.68 23.45 -23.23
CA ASP A 67 -0.31 23.74 -22.85
C ASP A 67 0.36 22.55 -22.14
N ILE A 68 -0.46 21.73 -21.46
CA ILE A 68 -0.04 20.51 -20.78
C ILE A 68 -0.97 19.38 -21.22
N ILE A 69 -0.41 18.23 -21.58
CA ILE A 69 -1.18 17.02 -21.95
C ILE A 69 -0.95 15.95 -20.89
N PHE A 70 -2.04 15.51 -20.27
CA PHE A 70 -2.04 14.39 -19.32
C PHE A 70 -2.58 13.14 -19.99
N LYS A 71 -1.69 12.16 -20.16
CA LYS A 71 -2.03 10.83 -20.67
C LYS A 71 -1.65 9.75 -19.67
N VAL A 72 -2.25 8.58 -19.84
CA VAL A 72 -1.83 7.37 -19.14
C VAL A 72 -0.64 6.77 -19.88
N ASN A 73 -0.82 6.37 -21.14
CA ASN A 73 0.23 5.76 -21.95
C ASN A 73 0.94 6.80 -22.82
N ALA A 74 2.06 6.40 -23.41
CA ALA A 74 2.75 7.19 -24.42
C ALA A 74 1.80 7.52 -25.58
N PRO A 75 1.97 8.68 -26.24
CA PRO A 75 1.20 9.01 -27.43
C PRO A 75 1.51 8.04 -28.57
N GLU A 76 0.48 7.62 -29.29
CA GLU A 76 0.63 6.86 -30.52
C GLU A 76 1.22 7.73 -31.64
N GLU A 77 1.75 7.12 -32.70
CA GLU A 77 2.41 7.85 -33.80
C GLU A 77 1.51 8.92 -34.41
N ALA A 78 0.21 8.65 -34.54
CA ALA A 78 -0.77 9.59 -35.07
C ALA A 78 -1.09 10.74 -34.12
N GLU A 79 -0.83 10.58 -32.82
CA GLU A 79 -1.10 11.58 -31.78
C GLU A 79 0.05 12.59 -31.65
N ILE A 80 1.31 12.17 -31.88
CA ILE A 80 2.50 13.04 -31.73
C ILE A 80 2.37 14.34 -32.56
N PRO A 81 1.95 14.33 -33.84
CA PRO A 81 1.77 15.54 -34.64
C PRO A 81 0.75 16.53 -34.05
N LEU A 82 -0.23 16.06 -33.29
CA LEU A 82 -1.30 16.88 -32.72
C LEU A 82 -0.84 17.73 -31.55
N ILE A 83 0.28 17.38 -30.91
CA ILE A 83 0.83 18.12 -29.78
C ILE A 83 1.33 19.49 -30.25
N LYS A 84 0.85 20.54 -29.58
CA LYS A 84 1.29 21.93 -29.73
C LYS A 84 2.79 22.07 -29.42
N GLU A 85 3.51 22.85 -30.22
CA GLU A 85 4.93 23.16 -29.98
C GLU A 85 5.09 23.89 -28.63
N GLY A 86 6.12 23.53 -27.85
CA GLY A 86 6.36 24.05 -26.51
C GLY A 86 5.41 23.53 -25.42
N ALA A 87 4.47 22.62 -25.74
CA ALA A 87 3.63 21.98 -24.73
C ALA A 87 4.43 21.06 -23.80
N THR A 88 3.80 20.64 -22.70
CA THR A 88 4.36 19.68 -21.75
C THR A 88 3.53 18.40 -21.73
N LEU A 89 4.12 17.28 -22.13
CA LEU A 89 3.50 15.96 -22.07
C LEU A 89 3.84 15.27 -20.75
N VAL A 90 2.85 14.73 -20.05
CA VAL A 90 3.02 13.89 -18.87
C VAL A 90 2.31 12.54 -19.09
N SER A 91 3.08 11.46 -19.11
CA SER A 91 2.59 10.08 -19.33
C SER A 91 3.64 9.05 -18.93
N PHE A 92 3.31 7.76 -19.05
CA PHE A 92 4.34 6.72 -19.13
C PHE A 92 5.04 6.76 -20.50
N ILE A 93 6.37 6.76 -20.51
CA ILE A 93 7.19 6.88 -21.73
C ILE A 93 8.14 5.69 -21.91
N TRP A 94 8.70 5.16 -20.82
CA TRP A 94 9.70 4.08 -20.87
C TRP A 94 10.88 4.43 -21.80
N PRO A 95 11.63 5.50 -21.51
CA PRO A 95 12.60 6.11 -22.44
C PRO A 95 13.73 5.17 -22.84
N ALA A 96 14.13 4.25 -21.95
CA ALA A 96 15.16 3.26 -22.25
C ALA A 96 14.71 2.24 -23.31
N GLN A 97 13.41 1.96 -23.37
CA GLN A 97 12.82 0.98 -24.27
C GLN A 97 12.33 1.60 -25.58
N ASN A 98 12.12 2.93 -25.62
CA ASN A 98 11.49 3.63 -26.74
C ASN A 98 12.36 4.78 -27.30
N PRO A 99 13.56 4.51 -27.83
CA PRO A 99 14.44 5.55 -28.38
C PRO A 99 13.81 6.31 -29.56
N ASP A 100 13.04 5.61 -30.42
CA ASP A 100 12.38 6.23 -31.58
C ASP A 100 11.27 7.21 -31.18
N LEU A 101 10.50 6.87 -30.13
CA LEU A 101 9.49 7.76 -29.55
C LEU A 101 10.17 9.01 -28.97
N MET A 102 11.27 8.83 -28.24
CA MET A 102 12.05 9.94 -27.66
C MET A 102 12.54 10.90 -28.75
N ALA A 103 13.04 10.38 -29.87
CA ALA A 103 13.49 11.20 -31.00
C ALA A 103 12.33 12.01 -31.64
N LYS A 104 11.16 11.38 -31.82
CA LYS A 104 9.96 12.04 -32.39
C LYS A 104 9.42 13.14 -31.47
N LEU A 105 9.39 12.89 -30.15
CA LEU A 105 8.95 13.88 -29.17
C LEU A 105 9.97 15.03 -29.02
N SER A 106 11.27 14.73 -29.07
CA SER A 106 12.34 15.74 -29.06
C SER A 106 12.23 16.71 -30.24
N ALA A 107 11.98 16.19 -31.45
CA ALA A 107 11.82 16.99 -32.66
C ALA A 107 10.66 18.01 -32.59
N LYS A 108 9.67 17.79 -31.72
CA LYS A 108 8.53 18.70 -31.48
C LYS A 108 8.85 19.89 -30.57
N LYS A 109 10.06 19.95 -29.98
CA LYS A 109 10.48 20.99 -29.02
C LYS A 109 9.52 21.14 -27.84
N ILE A 110 9.03 20.01 -27.33
CA ILE A 110 8.15 19.94 -26.17
C ILE A 110 8.94 19.53 -24.92
N ASN A 111 8.32 19.69 -23.77
CA ASN A 111 8.76 19.06 -22.52
C ASN A 111 8.07 17.71 -22.35
N VAL A 112 8.79 16.70 -21.86
CA VAL A 112 8.24 15.38 -21.58
C VAL A 112 8.63 14.94 -20.18
N LEU A 113 7.64 14.71 -19.33
CA LEU A 113 7.79 14.20 -17.97
C LEU A 113 7.27 12.76 -17.94
N ALA A 114 8.18 11.81 -17.75
CA ALA A 114 7.91 10.38 -17.76
C ALA A 114 7.57 9.87 -16.35
N MET A 115 6.34 9.44 -16.13
CA MET A 115 5.88 8.95 -14.81
C MET A 115 6.57 7.66 -14.36
N ASP A 116 7.14 6.89 -15.30
CA ASP A 116 8.01 5.74 -15.03
C ASP A 116 9.43 6.13 -14.56
N ALA A 117 9.84 7.38 -14.73
CA ALA A 117 11.15 7.90 -14.33
C ALA A 117 11.13 8.65 -12.97
N VAL A 118 10.02 8.59 -12.23
CA VAL A 118 9.95 9.16 -10.88
C VAL A 118 10.97 8.46 -9.96
N PRO A 119 11.91 9.20 -9.33
CA PRO A 119 12.92 8.59 -8.49
C PRO A 119 12.31 8.02 -7.21
N ARG A 120 12.77 6.83 -6.81
CA ARG A 120 12.30 6.13 -5.60
C ARG A 120 12.94 6.67 -4.33
N ILE A 121 12.59 7.90 -3.98
CA ILE A 121 12.99 8.58 -2.75
C ILE A 121 11.76 8.90 -1.90
N SER A 122 11.90 9.01 -0.56
CA SER A 122 10.77 9.16 0.36
C SER A 122 9.84 10.33 0.00
N ARG A 123 10.40 11.48 -0.39
CA ARG A 123 9.60 12.66 -0.81
C ARG A 123 8.81 12.48 -2.10
N ALA A 124 9.18 11.50 -2.94
CA ALA A 124 8.56 11.25 -4.25
C ALA A 124 7.54 10.10 -4.24
N GLN A 125 7.37 9.40 -3.11
CA GLN A 125 6.45 8.25 -3.00
C GLN A 125 5.01 8.60 -3.41
N SER A 126 4.54 9.82 -3.13
CA SER A 126 3.18 10.27 -3.51
C SER A 126 3.00 10.56 -5.01
N LEU A 127 4.09 10.52 -5.78
CA LEU A 127 4.11 10.67 -7.24
C LEU A 127 4.35 9.34 -7.95
N ASP A 128 4.71 8.29 -7.21
CA ASP A 128 5.10 7.00 -7.78
C ASP A 128 3.88 6.26 -8.37
N ALA A 129 3.71 6.48 -9.68
CA ALA A 129 2.67 5.85 -10.46
C ALA A 129 2.88 4.33 -10.62
N LEU A 130 4.13 3.86 -10.63
CA LEU A 130 4.43 2.43 -10.74
C LEU A 130 3.99 1.69 -9.48
N SER A 131 4.27 2.24 -8.30
CA SER A 131 3.78 1.68 -7.03
C SER A 131 2.25 1.68 -6.96
N SER A 132 1.59 2.74 -7.44
CA SER A 132 0.13 2.81 -7.50
C SER A 132 -0.46 1.72 -8.40
N MET A 133 0.09 1.53 -9.61
CA MET A 133 -0.38 0.50 -10.55
C MET A 133 -0.05 -0.91 -10.05
N ALA A 134 1.12 -1.11 -9.44
CA ALA A 134 1.52 -2.39 -8.86
C ALA A 134 0.59 -2.83 -7.72
N ASN A 135 0.21 -1.89 -6.83
CA ASN A 135 -0.74 -2.18 -5.76
C ASN A 135 -2.10 -2.64 -6.31
N ILE A 136 -2.62 -1.95 -7.33
CA ILE A 136 -3.87 -2.33 -8.00
C ILE A 136 -3.73 -3.68 -8.70
N ALA A 137 -2.62 -3.93 -9.41
CA ALA A 137 -2.39 -5.19 -10.11
C ALA A 137 -2.35 -6.37 -9.13
N GLY A 138 -1.70 -6.22 -7.97
CA GLY A 138 -1.67 -7.24 -6.92
C GLY A 138 -3.05 -7.55 -6.35
N TYR A 139 -3.84 -6.53 -6.04
CA TYR A 139 -5.23 -6.72 -5.63
C TYR A 139 -6.07 -7.39 -6.74
N ARG A 140 -5.98 -6.89 -7.97
CA ARG A 140 -6.75 -7.40 -9.10
C ARG A 140 -6.38 -8.85 -9.42
N ALA A 141 -5.12 -9.24 -9.30
CA ALA A 141 -4.69 -10.63 -9.48
C ALA A 141 -5.43 -11.60 -8.56
N VAL A 142 -5.65 -11.23 -7.29
CA VAL A 142 -6.42 -12.06 -6.36
C VAL A 142 -7.89 -12.16 -6.75
N VAL A 143 -8.48 -11.05 -7.23
CA VAL A 143 -9.86 -11.04 -7.73
C VAL A 143 -10.01 -11.92 -8.96
N GLU A 144 -9.10 -11.82 -9.93
CA GLU A 144 -9.09 -12.69 -11.12
C GLU A 144 -8.85 -14.16 -10.75
N ALA A 145 -7.95 -14.42 -9.79
CA ALA A 145 -7.72 -15.77 -9.28
C ALA A 145 -9.00 -16.35 -8.66
N ALA A 146 -9.72 -15.57 -7.85
CA ALA A 146 -10.98 -15.99 -7.25
C ALA A 146 -12.11 -16.17 -8.28
N HIS A 147 -12.12 -15.38 -9.35
CA HIS A 147 -13.06 -15.56 -10.46
C HIS A 147 -12.83 -16.88 -11.20
N GLU A 148 -11.56 -17.24 -11.45
CA GLU A 148 -11.21 -18.45 -12.19
C GLU A 148 -11.19 -19.72 -11.33
N PHE A 149 -10.97 -19.60 -10.02
CA PHE A 149 -10.85 -20.73 -9.10
C PHE A 149 -12.22 -21.28 -8.69
N GLY A 150 -12.41 -22.59 -8.85
CA GLY A 150 -13.71 -23.26 -8.63
C GLY A 150 -14.08 -23.57 -7.18
N SER A 151 -13.32 -23.09 -6.19
CA SER A 151 -13.56 -23.38 -4.77
C SER A 151 -13.46 -22.11 -3.90
N PHE A 152 -13.83 -22.24 -2.63
CA PHE A 152 -13.82 -21.12 -1.70
C PHE A 152 -12.40 -20.77 -1.24
N PHE A 153 -12.08 -19.48 -1.20
CA PHE A 153 -10.88 -18.98 -0.52
C PHE A 153 -11.00 -19.19 1.01
N THR A 154 -12.14 -18.82 1.56
CA THR A 154 -12.41 -18.92 3.00
C THR A 154 -12.77 -20.35 3.38
N GLY A 155 -12.05 -20.93 4.35
CA GLY A 155 -12.43 -22.19 4.96
C GLY A 155 -13.71 -22.06 5.79
N GLN A 156 -14.61 -23.04 5.69
CA GLN A 156 -15.90 -23.03 6.36
C GLN A 156 -16.23 -24.39 6.99
N ILE A 157 -16.94 -24.38 8.11
CA ILE A 157 -17.56 -25.58 8.69
C ILE A 157 -19.06 -25.39 8.54
N THR A 158 -19.70 -26.30 7.83
CA THR A 158 -21.14 -26.28 7.56
C THR A 158 -21.79 -27.60 7.96
N ALA A 159 -23.12 -27.68 7.91
CA ALA A 159 -23.83 -28.93 8.12
C ALA A 159 -23.43 -30.02 7.08
N ALA A 160 -22.98 -29.62 5.90
CA ALA A 160 -22.54 -30.53 4.83
C ALA A 160 -21.06 -30.96 4.96
N GLY A 161 -20.35 -30.50 5.99
CA GLY A 161 -18.95 -30.85 6.26
C GLY A 161 -18.01 -29.64 6.32
N LYS A 162 -16.72 -29.95 6.43
CA LYS A 162 -15.63 -28.97 6.53
C LYS A 162 -14.99 -28.75 5.16
N VAL A 163 -14.98 -27.49 4.71
CA VAL A 163 -14.26 -27.05 3.52
C VAL A 163 -12.96 -26.36 3.98
N PRO A 164 -11.77 -26.85 3.57
CA PRO A 164 -10.51 -26.20 3.91
C PRO A 164 -10.37 -24.85 3.17
N PRO A 165 -9.62 -23.89 3.73
CA PRO A 165 -9.29 -22.66 3.02
C PRO A 165 -8.36 -22.94 1.83
N ALA A 166 -8.43 -22.09 0.81
CA ALA A 166 -7.47 -22.14 -0.30
C ALA A 166 -6.05 -21.80 0.18
N LYS A 167 -5.05 -22.40 -0.46
CA LYS A 167 -3.64 -22.10 -0.25
C LYS A 167 -3.10 -21.27 -1.40
N VAL A 168 -2.55 -20.09 -1.10
CA VAL A 168 -2.01 -19.14 -2.08
C VAL A 168 -0.51 -18.98 -1.87
N LEU A 169 0.29 -19.20 -2.91
CA LEU A 169 1.71 -18.86 -2.96
C LEU A 169 1.93 -17.55 -3.71
N VAL A 170 2.63 -16.60 -3.10
CA VAL A 170 3.04 -15.35 -3.75
C VAL A 170 4.55 -15.33 -3.94
N ILE A 171 5.01 -15.22 -5.18
CA ILE A 171 6.43 -15.17 -5.54
C ILE A 171 6.81 -13.74 -5.89
N GLY A 172 7.68 -13.15 -5.06
CA GLY A 172 7.99 -11.73 -5.01
C GLY A 172 7.05 -11.00 -4.06
N ALA A 173 7.63 -10.28 -3.09
CA ALA A 173 6.95 -9.45 -2.09
C ALA A 173 7.33 -7.97 -2.27
N GLY A 174 7.33 -7.50 -3.53
CA GLY A 174 7.26 -6.07 -3.85
C GLY A 174 5.87 -5.50 -3.58
N VAL A 175 5.59 -4.29 -4.10
CA VAL A 175 4.29 -3.62 -3.88
C VAL A 175 3.10 -4.47 -4.37
N ALA A 176 3.21 -5.10 -5.54
CA ALA A 176 2.17 -5.98 -6.07
C ALA A 176 2.03 -7.27 -5.25
N GLY A 177 3.15 -7.88 -4.86
CA GLY A 177 3.15 -9.08 -4.02
C GLY A 177 2.50 -8.86 -2.66
N LEU A 178 2.86 -7.78 -1.96
CA LEU A 178 2.24 -7.41 -0.68
C LEU A 178 0.75 -7.10 -0.83
N ALA A 179 0.35 -6.41 -1.90
CA ALA A 179 -1.07 -6.18 -2.19
C ALA A 179 -1.84 -7.50 -2.41
N ALA A 180 -1.25 -8.45 -3.15
CA ALA A 180 -1.82 -9.78 -3.35
C ALA A 180 -1.90 -10.57 -2.03
N ILE A 181 -0.86 -10.52 -1.18
CA ILE A 181 -0.86 -11.14 0.14
C ILE A 181 -2.01 -10.60 1.00
N GLY A 182 -2.14 -9.28 1.09
CA GLY A 182 -3.19 -8.64 1.87
C GLY A 182 -4.59 -8.99 1.38
N ALA A 183 -4.81 -8.95 0.07
CA ALA A 183 -6.08 -9.30 -0.54
C ALA A 183 -6.44 -10.78 -0.31
N ALA A 184 -5.50 -11.71 -0.57
CA ALA A 184 -5.73 -13.14 -0.39
C ALA A 184 -5.98 -13.52 1.08
N ASN A 185 -5.21 -12.94 2.01
CA ASN A 185 -5.42 -13.15 3.45
C ASN A 185 -6.79 -12.60 3.89
N SER A 186 -7.19 -11.42 3.41
CA SER A 186 -8.52 -10.85 3.72
C SER A 186 -9.69 -11.71 3.24
N LEU A 187 -9.49 -12.52 2.18
CA LEU A 187 -10.46 -13.51 1.70
C LEU A 187 -10.42 -14.82 2.51
N GLY A 188 -9.58 -14.93 3.53
CA GLY A 188 -9.49 -16.09 4.42
C GLY A 188 -8.66 -17.26 3.87
N ALA A 189 -7.83 -17.02 2.85
CA ALA A 189 -6.88 -18.02 2.36
C ALA A 189 -5.64 -18.13 3.26
N ILE A 190 -4.98 -19.29 3.22
CA ILE A 190 -3.66 -19.47 3.82
C ILE A 190 -2.63 -18.97 2.80
N VAL A 191 -1.95 -17.88 3.13
CA VAL A 191 -0.98 -17.26 2.23
C VAL A 191 0.45 -17.62 2.65
N ARG A 192 1.24 -18.01 1.67
CA ARG A 192 2.69 -18.22 1.79
C ARG A 192 3.38 -17.33 0.77
N ALA A 193 4.52 -16.77 1.11
CA ALA A 193 5.24 -15.91 0.19
C ALA A 193 6.74 -16.15 0.23
N PHE A 194 7.40 -15.87 -0.89
CA PHE A 194 8.85 -15.93 -1.01
C PHE A 194 9.35 -14.68 -1.74
N ASP A 195 10.45 -14.11 -1.28
CA ASP A 195 11.20 -13.04 -1.96
C ASP A 195 12.70 -13.26 -1.72
N SER A 196 13.56 -12.85 -2.65
CA SER A 196 15.00 -12.97 -2.50
C SER A 196 15.60 -11.96 -1.51
N ARG A 197 14.85 -10.91 -1.16
CA ARG A 197 15.26 -9.91 -0.18
C ARG A 197 14.79 -10.35 1.21
N SER A 198 15.72 -10.47 2.16
CA SER A 198 15.37 -10.87 3.53
C SER A 198 14.63 -9.76 4.30
N GLU A 199 14.81 -8.50 3.92
CA GLU A 199 14.20 -7.33 4.58
C GLU A 199 12.66 -7.26 4.44
N VAL A 200 12.07 -7.95 3.46
CA VAL A 200 10.61 -7.99 3.29
C VAL A 200 9.94 -9.09 4.12
N LYS A 201 10.71 -9.94 4.82
CA LYS A 201 10.18 -11.00 5.67
C LYS A 201 9.20 -10.47 6.73
N GLU A 202 9.63 -9.45 7.48
CA GLU A 202 8.79 -8.83 8.52
C GLU A 202 7.50 -8.23 7.93
N GLN A 203 7.57 -7.67 6.72
CA GLN A 203 6.40 -7.13 6.04
C GLN A 203 5.40 -8.24 5.69
N VAL A 204 5.87 -9.35 5.11
CA VAL A 204 5.05 -10.52 4.79
C VAL A 204 4.38 -11.10 6.05
N GLU A 205 5.15 -11.30 7.12
CA GLU A 205 4.64 -11.86 8.38
C GLU A 205 3.64 -10.91 9.06
N SER A 206 3.88 -9.59 9.01
CA SER A 206 2.94 -8.59 9.55
C SER A 206 1.58 -8.59 8.83
N MET A 207 1.56 -9.02 7.56
CA MET A 207 0.35 -9.19 6.78
C MET A 207 -0.29 -10.57 6.97
N GLY A 208 0.22 -11.39 7.88
CA GLY A 208 -0.33 -12.69 8.27
C GLY A 208 -0.02 -13.83 7.29
N ALA A 209 0.96 -13.66 6.40
CA ALA A 209 1.44 -14.72 5.51
C ALA A 209 2.70 -15.40 6.09
N SER A 210 2.92 -16.67 5.75
CA SER A 210 4.17 -17.36 6.10
C SER A 210 5.25 -17.03 5.09
N PHE A 211 6.38 -16.50 5.55
CA PHE A 211 7.56 -16.28 4.71
C PHE A 211 8.32 -17.61 4.53
N LEU A 212 8.53 -18.02 3.28
CA LEU A 212 9.29 -19.22 2.95
C LEU A 212 10.77 -18.87 2.87
N GLU A 213 11.61 -19.75 3.42
CA GLU A 213 13.06 -19.60 3.41
C GLU A 213 13.71 -20.73 2.60
N ILE A 214 14.84 -20.42 1.98
CA ILE A 214 15.76 -21.40 1.41
C ILE A 214 16.99 -21.46 2.30
N ASP A 215 17.54 -22.66 2.45
CA ASP A 215 18.75 -22.91 3.24
C ASP A 215 20.02 -22.44 2.52
N PHE A 216 20.05 -21.17 2.09
CA PHE A 216 21.17 -20.56 1.38
C PHE A 216 21.10 -19.04 1.51
N LYS A 217 22.07 -18.45 2.20
CA LYS A 217 22.11 -17.01 2.48
C LYS A 217 22.92 -16.28 1.40
N GLU A 218 22.22 -15.51 0.57
CA GLU A 218 22.78 -14.56 -0.38
C GLU A 218 21.96 -13.27 -0.31
N GLU A 219 22.59 -12.10 -0.21
CA GLU A 219 21.87 -10.82 -0.15
C GLU A 219 21.24 -10.50 -1.51
N GLY A 220 19.90 -10.41 -1.59
CA GLY A 220 19.19 -10.17 -2.85
C GLY A 220 18.93 -8.69 -3.22
N GLY A 221 19.23 -7.72 -2.36
CA GLY A 221 18.90 -6.31 -2.59
C GLY A 221 19.95 -5.52 -3.37
N SER A 222 19.53 -4.54 -4.18
CA SER A 222 20.40 -3.60 -4.92
C SER A 222 20.59 -2.22 -4.24
N GLY A 223 20.22 -2.08 -2.95
CA GLY A 223 20.38 -0.83 -2.18
C GLY A 223 19.37 0.29 -2.51
N ASP A 224 18.70 0.20 -3.66
CA ASP A 224 17.61 1.08 -4.12
C ASP A 224 16.21 0.44 -3.98
N GLY A 225 16.12 -0.66 -3.24
CA GLY A 225 14.89 -1.42 -2.99
C GLY A 225 14.53 -2.42 -4.08
N TYR A 226 15.28 -2.53 -5.18
CA TYR A 226 15.10 -3.59 -6.18
C TYR A 226 15.86 -4.87 -5.82
N ALA A 227 15.47 -5.97 -6.48
CA ALA A 227 16.18 -7.23 -6.41
C ALA A 227 17.29 -7.27 -7.47
N LYS A 228 18.45 -7.85 -7.11
CA LYS A 228 19.53 -8.15 -8.05
C LYS A 228 19.38 -9.55 -8.66
N VAL A 229 20.15 -9.82 -9.71
CA VAL A 229 20.25 -11.19 -10.25
C VAL A 229 20.99 -12.06 -9.25
N MET A 230 20.38 -13.19 -8.87
CA MET A 230 20.90 -14.13 -7.89
C MET A 230 21.80 -15.19 -8.54
N SER A 231 22.66 -15.83 -7.74
CA SER A 231 23.50 -16.94 -8.19
C SER A 231 22.70 -18.13 -8.73
N GLU A 232 23.32 -18.96 -9.57
CA GLU A 232 22.70 -20.18 -10.09
C GLU A 232 22.27 -21.14 -8.96
N GLU A 233 23.06 -21.22 -7.89
CA GLU A 233 22.75 -22.07 -6.74
C GLU A 233 21.52 -21.57 -5.97
N PHE A 234 21.39 -20.26 -5.78
CA PHE A 234 20.19 -19.66 -5.21
C PHE A 234 18.96 -19.97 -6.08
N ASN A 235 19.06 -19.77 -7.40
CA ASN A 235 17.97 -20.04 -8.32
C ASN A 235 17.56 -21.52 -8.31
N ARG A 236 18.53 -22.44 -8.26
CA ARG A 236 18.29 -23.89 -8.16
C ARG A 236 17.51 -24.24 -6.90
N ARG A 237 17.88 -23.67 -5.75
CA ARG A 237 17.18 -23.89 -4.47
C ARG A 237 15.79 -23.26 -4.44
N ALA A 238 15.64 -22.06 -5.01
CA ALA A 238 14.35 -21.41 -5.15
C ALA A 238 13.39 -22.23 -6.03
N LEU A 239 13.87 -22.76 -7.17
CA LEU A 239 13.10 -23.65 -8.03
C LEU A 239 12.69 -24.94 -7.32
N ALA A 240 13.59 -25.53 -6.52
CA ALA A 240 13.25 -26.71 -5.71
C ALA A 240 12.15 -26.40 -4.68
N LEU A 241 12.24 -25.25 -4.00
CA LEU A 241 11.19 -24.78 -3.11
C LEU A 241 9.85 -24.61 -3.84
N TYR A 242 9.85 -23.98 -5.03
CA TYR A 242 8.63 -23.78 -5.81
C TYR A 242 8.03 -25.09 -6.29
N ALA A 243 8.83 -26.06 -6.73
CA ALA A 243 8.35 -27.38 -7.11
C ALA A 243 7.65 -28.11 -5.95
N GLU A 244 8.19 -28.02 -4.73
CA GLU A 244 7.55 -28.62 -3.56
C GLU A 244 6.26 -27.90 -3.17
N GLN A 245 6.23 -26.57 -3.25
CA GLN A 245 5.02 -25.80 -2.96
C GLN A 245 3.92 -26.00 -4.01
N ALA A 246 4.27 -26.08 -5.30
CA ALA A 246 3.32 -26.22 -6.40
C ALA A 246 2.41 -27.44 -6.27
N LYS A 247 2.91 -28.55 -5.70
CA LYS A 247 2.14 -29.77 -5.46
C LYS A 247 0.98 -29.59 -4.47
N GLU A 248 1.07 -28.63 -3.55
CA GLU A 248 0.12 -28.51 -2.44
C GLU A 248 -0.74 -27.25 -2.48
N VAL A 249 -0.26 -26.16 -3.09
CA VAL A 249 -0.99 -24.89 -3.18
C VAL A 249 -2.02 -24.93 -4.30
N ASP A 250 -3.08 -24.14 -4.14
CA ASP A 250 -4.18 -24.10 -5.10
C ASP A 250 -3.98 -22.95 -6.09
N ILE A 251 -3.33 -21.86 -5.64
CA ILE A 251 -3.12 -20.65 -6.42
C ILE A 251 -1.67 -20.18 -6.30
N ILE A 252 -1.07 -19.77 -7.42
CA ILE A 252 0.26 -19.13 -7.46
C ILE A 252 0.14 -17.75 -8.09
N ILE A 253 0.65 -16.72 -7.45
CA ILE A 253 0.74 -15.35 -8.00
C ILE A 253 2.21 -14.99 -8.12
N THR A 254 2.69 -14.76 -9.35
CA THR A 254 4.09 -14.43 -9.61
C THR A 254 4.25 -12.96 -9.96
N THR A 255 5.20 -12.28 -9.30
CA THR A 255 5.40 -10.83 -9.40
C THR A 255 6.88 -10.44 -9.59
N ALA A 256 7.73 -11.43 -9.84
CA ALA A 256 9.17 -11.23 -9.90
C ALA A 256 9.57 -10.52 -11.21
N LEU A 257 9.99 -9.27 -11.09
CA LEU A 257 10.42 -8.43 -12.20
C LEU A 257 11.73 -7.73 -11.86
N ILE A 258 12.68 -7.75 -12.80
CA ILE A 258 13.94 -7.02 -12.70
C ILE A 258 13.93 -5.94 -13.80
N PRO A 259 14.04 -4.64 -13.45
CA PRO A 259 14.05 -3.57 -14.45
C PRO A 259 15.08 -3.80 -15.56
N GLY A 260 14.66 -3.63 -16.81
CA GLY A 260 15.54 -3.76 -17.98
C GLY A 260 15.94 -5.19 -18.35
N LYS A 261 15.43 -6.22 -17.65
CA LYS A 261 15.67 -7.62 -17.99
C LYS A 261 14.36 -8.38 -18.21
N PRO A 262 14.38 -9.47 -18.99
CA PRO A 262 13.26 -10.38 -19.07
C PRO A 262 12.90 -10.93 -17.67
N ALA A 263 11.61 -11.22 -17.46
CA ALA A 263 11.15 -11.87 -16.25
C ALA A 263 11.84 -13.24 -16.08
N PRO A 264 12.35 -13.58 -14.88
CA PRO A 264 12.94 -14.90 -14.64
C PRO A 264 11.88 -15.99 -14.72
N ARG A 265 12.21 -17.14 -15.31
CA ARG A 265 11.33 -18.32 -15.33
C ARG A 265 11.42 -19.02 -13.98
N LEU A 266 10.35 -18.92 -13.20
CA LEU A 266 10.27 -19.43 -11.82
C LEU A 266 9.32 -20.62 -11.70
N ILE A 267 8.32 -20.73 -12.58
CA ILE A 267 7.38 -21.85 -12.61
C ILE A 267 7.55 -22.57 -13.96
N THR A 268 8.11 -23.79 -13.92
CA THR A 268 8.32 -24.61 -15.12
C THR A 268 7.05 -25.36 -15.50
N LYS A 269 6.99 -25.86 -16.74
CA LYS A 269 5.89 -26.72 -17.20
C LYS A 269 5.61 -27.90 -16.26
N GLU A 270 6.65 -28.59 -15.78
CA GLU A 270 6.51 -29.76 -14.91
C GLU A 270 5.90 -29.37 -13.54
N MET A 271 6.23 -28.19 -13.02
CA MET A 271 5.63 -27.68 -11.79
C MET A 271 4.14 -27.42 -11.99
N VAL A 272 3.74 -26.83 -13.12
CA VAL A 272 2.32 -26.61 -13.46
C VAL A 272 1.58 -27.94 -13.59
N GLU A 273 2.16 -28.92 -14.28
CA GLU A 273 1.58 -30.25 -14.46
C GLU A 273 1.40 -31.00 -13.13
N SER A 274 2.25 -30.72 -12.14
CA SER A 274 2.16 -31.30 -10.79
C SER A 274 1.09 -30.66 -9.89
N MET A 275 0.52 -29.51 -10.29
CA MET A 275 -0.53 -28.85 -9.53
C MET A 275 -1.85 -29.63 -9.60
N LYS A 276 -2.74 -29.35 -8.65
CA LYS A 276 -4.08 -29.94 -8.62
C LYS A 276 -4.91 -29.44 -9.82
N PRO A 277 -5.76 -30.29 -10.41
CA PRO A 277 -6.71 -29.82 -11.42
C PRO A 277 -7.61 -28.70 -10.91
N GLY A 278 -7.80 -27.67 -11.72
CA GLY A 278 -8.56 -26.47 -11.35
C GLY A 278 -7.75 -25.41 -10.60
N SER A 279 -6.46 -25.64 -10.31
CA SER A 279 -5.56 -24.62 -9.77
C SER A 279 -5.42 -23.41 -10.72
N VAL A 280 -5.02 -22.27 -10.14
CA VAL A 280 -4.86 -21.01 -10.89
C VAL A 280 -3.47 -20.43 -10.70
N ILE A 281 -2.84 -20.01 -11.79
CA ILE A 281 -1.62 -19.22 -11.78
C ILE A 281 -1.95 -17.84 -12.33
N VAL A 282 -1.51 -16.78 -11.64
CA VAL A 282 -1.62 -15.40 -12.13
C VAL A 282 -0.22 -14.82 -12.30
N ASP A 283 0.16 -14.55 -13.54
CA ASP A 283 1.50 -14.10 -13.90
C ASP A 283 1.52 -12.59 -14.17
N LEU A 284 1.87 -11.80 -13.15
CA LEU A 284 1.96 -10.35 -13.29
C LEU A 284 3.13 -9.89 -14.17
N ALA A 285 4.07 -10.78 -14.50
CA ALA A 285 5.23 -10.47 -15.31
C ALA A 285 5.05 -10.85 -16.79
N ALA A 286 3.86 -11.29 -17.20
CA ALA A 286 3.56 -11.80 -18.55
C ALA A 286 3.98 -10.85 -19.68
N ALA A 287 3.83 -9.53 -19.50
CA ALA A 287 4.23 -8.52 -20.49
C ALA A 287 5.75 -8.48 -20.78
N THR A 288 6.56 -9.01 -19.87
CA THR A 288 8.03 -8.99 -19.93
C THR A 288 8.66 -10.38 -20.07
N GLY A 289 7.87 -11.33 -20.55
CA GLY A 289 8.25 -12.72 -20.76
C GLY A 289 7.48 -13.70 -19.88
N GLY A 290 7.03 -13.28 -18.68
CA GLY A 290 6.31 -14.12 -17.73
C GLY A 290 7.23 -14.94 -16.81
N ASN A 291 6.82 -15.12 -15.56
CA ASN A 291 7.51 -16.01 -14.63
C ASN A 291 7.10 -17.49 -14.80
N CYS A 292 5.94 -17.76 -15.38
CA CYS A 292 5.51 -19.11 -15.73
C CYS A 292 5.83 -19.41 -17.20
N GLU A 293 6.39 -20.60 -17.46
CA GLU A 293 6.80 -21.03 -18.80
C GLU A 293 5.63 -21.12 -19.79
N LEU A 294 4.45 -21.48 -19.29
CA LEU A 294 3.24 -21.67 -20.09
C LEU A 294 2.39 -20.39 -20.22
N SER A 295 2.82 -19.27 -19.63
CA SER A 295 2.13 -17.99 -19.74
C SER A 295 2.13 -17.46 -21.17
N LYS A 296 0.97 -16.96 -21.62
CA LYS A 296 0.85 -16.17 -22.84
C LYS A 296 0.35 -14.78 -22.48
N ALA A 297 1.08 -13.76 -22.93
CA ALA A 297 0.75 -12.37 -22.65
C ALA A 297 -0.64 -12.02 -23.24
N GLY A 298 -1.52 -11.47 -22.41
CA GLY A 298 -2.87 -11.06 -22.78
C GLY A 298 -3.94 -12.17 -22.72
N GLU A 299 -3.56 -13.43 -22.48
CA GLU A 299 -4.46 -14.57 -22.57
C GLU A 299 -4.62 -15.31 -21.24
N VAL A 300 -5.70 -16.10 -21.14
CA VAL A 300 -5.84 -17.16 -20.13
C VAL A 300 -5.60 -18.50 -20.81
N VAL A 301 -4.53 -19.19 -20.42
CA VAL A 301 -4.20 -20.52 -20.94
C VAL A 301 -4.77 -21.58 -19.99
N VAL A 302 -5.43 -22.59 -20.53
CA VAL A 302 -5.85 -23.77 -19.77
C VAL A 302 -5.01 -24.96 -20.21
N THR A 303 -4.33 -25.60 -19.27
CA THR A 303 -3.48 -26.77 -19.54
C THR A 303 -4.28 -28.06 -19.58
N ASP A 304 -3.67 -29.15 -20.08
CA ASP A 304 -4.30 -30.47 -20.14
C ASP A 304 -4.69 -31.01 -18.76
N ASN A 305 -3.93 -30.66 -17.70
CA ASN A 305 -4.28 -30.98 -16.32
C ASN A 305 -5.25 -29.98 -15.68
N GLN A 306 -5.94 -29.14 -16.46
CA GLN A 306 -6.95 -28.17 -16.04
C GLN A 306 -6.43 -27.04 -15.13
N VAL A 307 -5.15 -26.71 -15.19
CA VAL A 307 -4.62 -25.50 -14.52
C VAL A 307 -4.89 -24.31 -15.42
N LYS A 308 -5.38 -23.22 -14.82
CA LYS A 308 -5.65 -21.97 -15.52
C LYS A 308 -4.52 -20.98 -15.27
N ILE A 309 -3.95 -20.41 -16.32
CA ILE A 309 -2.81 -19.51 -16.26
C ILE A 309 -3.23 -18.17 -16.84
N ILE A 310 -3.39 -17.17 -15.96
CA ILE A 310 -3.83 -15.83 -16.30
C ILE A 310 -2.59 -14.98 -16.60
N GLY A 311 -2.43 -14.59 -17.87
CA GLY A 311 -1.32 -13.78 -18.37
C GLY A 311 -1.72 -12.36 -18.81
N TYR A 312 -2.80 -11.80 -18.28
CA TYR A 312 -3.26 -10.44 -18.63
C TYR A 312 -2.17 -9.38 -18.41
N THR A 313 -1.98 -8.51 -19.40
CA THR A 313 -0.98 -7.43 -19.37
C THR A 313 -1.56 -6.06 -19.00
N ASP A 314 -2.87 -6.02 -18.74
CA ASP A 314 -3.67 -4.81 -18.56
C ASP A 314 -4.43 -4.80 -17.21
N LEU A 315 -3.94 -5.51 -16.19
CA LEU A 315 -4.66 -5.66 -14.91
C LEU A 315 -5.09 -4.33 -14.25
N PRO A 316 -4.29 -3.24 -14.24
CA PRO A 316 -4.78 -1.94 -13.77
C PRO A 316 -5.95 -1.39 -14.60
N SER A 317 -6.02 -1.69 -15.89
CA SER A 317 -7.14 -1.31 -16.78
C SER A 317 -8.43 -2.05 -16.44
N ARG A 318 -8.34 -3.26 -15.85
CA ARG A 318 -9.49 -4.04 -15.36
C ARG A 318 -10.04 -3.57 -14.01
N LEU A 319 -9.43 -2.54 -13.42
CA LEU A 319 -9.98 -1.79 -12.28
C LEU A 319 -9.91 -0.27 -12.57
N PRO A 320 -10.54 0.19 -13.67
CA PRO A 320 -10.15 1.45 -14.32
C PRO A 320 -10.50 2.68 -13.48
N THR A 321 -11.61 2.66 -12.75
CA THR A 321 -12.02 3.77 -11.87
C THR A 321 -10.98 4.04 -10.78
N GLN A 322 -10.52 2.99 -10.09
CA GLN A 322 -9.53 3.12 -9.01
C GLN A 322 -8.16 3.49 -9.57
N SER A 323 -7.75 2.88 -10.70
CA SER A 323 -6.50 3.20 -11.38
C SER A 323 -6.44 4.65 -11.84
N SER A 324 -7.49 5.14 -12.48
CA SER A 324 -7.60 6.53 -12.93
C SER A 324 -7.54 7.50 -11.76
N GLN A 325 -8.21 7.17 -10.65
CA GLN A 325 -8.19 8.00 -9.45
C GLN A 325 -6.80 8.09 -8.82
N LEU A 326 -6.09 6.97 -8.65
CA LEU A 326 -4.73 6.99 -8.07
C LEU A 326 -3.74 7.64 -9.03
N TYR A 327 -3.76 7.27 -10.31
CA TYR A 327 -2.89 7.85 -11.32
C TYR A 327 -3.08 9.36 -11.45
N GLY A 328 -4.33 9.83 -11.59
CA GLY A 328 -4.61 11.27 -11.61
C GLY A 328 -4.19 11.99 -10.33
N THR A 329 -4.21 11.32 -9.17
CA THR A 329 -3.68 11.87 -7.91
C THR A 329 -2.16 12.00 -7.94
N ASN A 330 -1.45 11.04 -8.54
CA ASN A 330 0.01 11.14 -8.74
C ASN A 330 0.35 12.33 -9.65
N LEU A 331 -0.41 12.54 -10.73
CA LEU A 331 -0.25 13.70 -11.61
C LEU A 331 -0.54 15.03 -10.88
N VAL A 332 -1.56 15.08 -10.03
CA VAL A 332 -1.83 16.25 -9.16
C VAL A 332 -0.66 16.52 -8.21
N ASN A 333 -0.05 15.48 -7.64
CA ASN A 333 1.10 15.65 -6.75
C ASN A 333 2.35 16.12 -7.52
N LEU A 334 2.53 15.70 -8.77
CA LEU A 334 3.53 16.26 -9.67
C LEU A 334 3.27 17.75 -9.95
N LEU A 335 2.02 18.14 -10.24
CA LEU A 335 1.67 19.54 -10.45
C LEU A 335 1.97 20.41 -9.24
N LYS A 336 1.81 19.91 -8.01
CA LYS A 336 2.18 20.66 -6.80
C LYS A 336 3.67 20.97 -6.72
N LEU A 337 4.53 20.12 -7.29
CA LEU A 337 5.97 20.39 -7.38
C LEU A 337 6.27 21.40 -8.49
N LEU A 338 5.57 21.30 -9.63
CA LEU A 338 5.73 22.19 -10.78
C LEU A 338 5.15 23.59 -10.56
N CYS A 339 4.07 23.71 -9.79
CA CYS A 339 3.30 24.94 -9.58
C CYS A 339 3.16 25.23 -8.07
N LYS A 340 4.27 25.63 -7.45
CA LYS A 340 4.33 25.92 -6.01
C LYS A 340 3.47 27.12 -5.61
N GLU A 341 3.40 28.12 -6.49
CA GLU A 341 2.67 29.38 -6.29
C GLU A 341 1.16 29.26 -6.56
N LYS A 342 0.69 28.13 -7.13
CA LYS A 342 -0.72 27.88 -7.49
C LYS A 342 -1.31 28.93 -8.44
N ASP A 343 -0.48 29.47 -9.33
CA ASP A 343 -0.82 30.49 -10.32
C ASP A 343 -1.18 29.88 -11.68
N GLY A 344 -1.19 28.55 -11.79
CA GLY A 344 -1.45 27.84 -13.04
C GLY A 344 -0.30 27.86 -14.04
N ASN A 345 0.92 28.21 -13.60
CA ASN A 345 2.13 28.14 -14.41
C ASN A 345 3.07 27.03 -13.89
N ILE A 346 3.71 26.31 -14.81
CA ILE A 346 4.69 25.29 -14.44
C ILE A 346 6.11 25.87 -14.42
N ASN A 347 6.91 25.42 -13.46
CA ASN A 347 8.34 25.66 -13.40
C ASN A 347 9.09 24.32 -13.32
N ILE A 348 9.87 24.02 -14.35
CA ILE A 348 10.73 22.82 -14.40
C ILE A 348 12.11 23.18 -13.82
N ASP A 349 12.20 23.12 -12.49
CA ASP A 349 13.41 23.40 -11.74
C ASP A 349 14.31 22.14 -11.64
N PHE A 350 15.47 22.16 -12.29
CA PHE A 350 16.41 21.04 -12.29
C PHE A 350 17.23 20.91 -10.99
N GLU A 351 17.16 21.91 -10.10
CA GLU A 351 17.67 21.76 -8.72
C GLU A 351 16.79 20.80 -7.90
N ASP A 352 15.52 20.66 -8.29
CA ASP A 352 14.66 19.63 -7.73
C ASP A 352 14.96 18.26 -8.36
N VAL A 353 15.59 17.38 -7.58
CA VAL A 353 15.98 16.03 -8.03
C VAL A 353 14.80 15.19 -8.55
N VAL A 354 13.57 15.45 -8.10
CA VAL A 354 12.38 14.74 -8.58
C VAL A 354 12.02 15.23 -9.98
N LEU A 355 12.01 16.55 -10.19
CA LEU A 355 11.74 17.15 -11.49
C LEU A 355 12.85 16.82 -12.49
N ARG A 356 14.11 16.81 -12.06
CA ARG A 356 15.24 16.37 -12.89
C ARG A 356 15.11 14.91 -13.29
N GLY A 357 14.66 14.04 -12.38
CA GLY A 357 14.48 12.60 -12.64
C GLY A 357 13.35 12.32 -13.62
N VAL A 358 12.18 12.94 -13.41
CA VAL A 358 10.98 12.73 -14.22
C VAL A 358 11.06 13.39 -15.60
N THR A 359 11.83 14.48 -15.76
CA THR A 359 11.95 15.21 -17.04
C THR A 359 12.95 14.51 -17.96
N VAL A 360 12.44 13.87 -19.02
CA VAL A 360 13.24 13.10 -19.98
C VAL A 360 13.54 13.89 -21.25
N ILE A 361 12.72 14.90 -21.58
CA ILE A 361 12.95 15.88 -22.64
C ILE A 361 12.58 17.26 -22.10
N ARG A 362 13.42 18.27 -22.35
CA ARG A 362 13.16 19.67 -22.01
C ARG A 362 13.42 20.54 -23.23
N GLU A 363 12.41 21.27 -23.69
CA GLU A 363 12.49 22.18 -24.85
C GLU A 363 13.07 21.51 -26.11
N GLY A 364 12.81 20.20 -26.27
CA GLY A 364 13.35 19.37 -27.36
C GLY A 364 14.71 18.74 -27.07
N GLU A 365 15.43 19.11 -26.02
CA GLU A 365 16.68 18.44 -25.65
C GLU A 365 16.41 17.20 -24.78
N VAL A 366 17.01 16.07 -25.15
CA VAL A 366 16.90 14.83 -24.37
C VAL A 366 17.75 14.94 -23.11
N THR A 367 17.12 14.90 -21.94
CA THR A 367 17.77 15.03 -20.62
C THR A 367 17.86 13.69 -19.87
N TRP A 368 17.41 12.59 -20.48
CA TRP A 368 17.54 11.25 -19.95
C TRP A 368 18.88 10.60 -20.36
N PRO A 369 19.54 9.79 -19.49
CA PRO A 369 19.18 9.50 -18.10
C PRO A 369 19.58 10.63 -17.14
N ALA A 370 18.88 10.71 -16.00
CA ALA A 370 19.26 11.62 -14.93
C ALA A 370 20.58 11.18 -14.26
N PRO A 371 21.42 12.12 -13.79
CA PRO A 371 22.60 11.76 -13.02
C PRO A 371 22.19 11.02 -11.73
N PRO A 372 23.04 10.12 -11.21
CA PRO A 372 22.78 9.46 -9.93
C PRO A 372 22.50 10.49 -8.84
N ILE A 373 21.41 10.29 -8.09
CA ILE A 373 21.04 11.20 -7.00
C ILE A 373 22.11 11.08 -5.91
N LYS A 374 22.99 12.08 -5.86
CA LYS A 374 23.85 12.32 -4.71
C LYS A 374 22.96 12.88 -3.62
N VAL A 375 22.24 12.00 -2.92
CA VAL A 375 21.79 12.35 -1.58
C VAL A 375 23.06 12.68 -0.82
N SER A 376 23.32 13.98 -0.60
CA SER A 376 24.06 14.41 0.59
C SER A 376 23.44 13.58 1.67
N ALA A 377 24.19 12.61 2.19
CA ALA A 377 23.71 11.78 3.26
C ALA A 377 23.13 12.75 4.27
N GLN A 378 21.80 12.80 4.40
CA GLN A 378 21.24 13.23 5.67
C GLN A 378 22.04 12.40 6.64
N PRO A 379 22.82 13.01 7.57
CA PRO A 379 23.69 12.28 8.46
C PRO A 379 22.82 11.16 8.98
N GLN A 380 23.12 9.95 8.48
CA GLN A 380 22.27 8.78 8.53
C GLN A 380 21.73 8.81 9.93
N GLN A 381 20.46 9.18 10.13
CA GLN A 381 19.99 9.65 11.43
C GLN A 381 20.39 8.56 12.38
N LYS A 382 21.47 8.82 13.15
CA LYS A 382 22.41 7.78 13.59
C LYS A 382 21.54 6.69 14.13
N ALA A 383 21.37 5.60 13.34
CA ALA A 383 20.19 4.72 13.43
C ALA A 383 19.87 4.65 14.90
N ALA A 384 18.79 5.31 15.35
CA ALA A 384 18.57 5.54 16.77
C ALA A 384 18.83 4.20 17.41
N ALA A 385 19.93 4.12 18.17
CA ALA A 385 20.71 2.87 18.29
C ALA A 385 19.71 1.74 18.37
N VAL A 386 19.74 0.83 17.38
CA VAL A 386 18.95 -0.42 17.40
C VAL A 386 18.83 -0.76 18.87
N PRO A 387 17.63 -0.75 19.50
CA PRO A 387 17.54 -1.05 20.91
C PRO A 387 18.28 -2.36 21.02
N ALA A 388 19.44 -2.30 21.70
CA ALA A 388 20.51 -3.26 21.51
C ALA A 388 19.85 -4.63 21.44
N GLU A 389 20.19 -5.41 20.40
CA GLU A 389 19.89 -6.84 20.31
C GLU A 389 19.62 -7.29 21.74
N LYS A 390 18.37 -7.65 22.07
CA LYS A 390 18.08 -8.13 23.42
C LYS A 390 19.07 -9.25 23.61
N LYS A 391 20.20 -8.95 24.27
CA LYS A 391 21.05 -9.93 24.90
C LYS A 391 20.01 -10.72 25.64
N GLU A 392 19.89 -12.01 25.31
CA GLU A 392 19.16 -12.93 26.17
C GLU A 392 19.55 -12.50 27.58
N GLU A 393 18.58 -11.93 28.30
CA GLU A 393 18.83 -11.45 29.64
C GLU A 393 19.24 -12.73 30.36
N LYS A 394 20.54 -12.86 30.64
CA LYS A 394 21.03 -13.88 31.55
C LYS A 394 20.09 -13.78 32.75
N PRO A 395 19.41 -14.88 33.14
CA PRO A 395 18.45 -14.82 34.21
C PRO A 395 19.12 -14.11 35.39
N LEU A 396 18.53 -13.00 35.83
CA LEU A 396 19.04 -12.18 36.92
C LEU A 396 19.45 -13.12 38.06
N ASP A 397 20.70 -12.99 38.52
CA ASP A 397 21.22 -13.77 39.64
C ASP A 397 20.16 -13.79 40.75
N PRO A 398 19.70 -14.97 41.21
CA PRO A 398 18.61 -15.08 42.18
C PRO A 398 18.77 -14.12 43.36
N LYS A 399 20.01 -13.86 43.81
CA LYS A 399 20.33 -12.93 44.90
C LYS A 399 19.90 -11.49 44.61
N VAL A 400 20.01 -11.02 43.36
CA VAL A 400 19.57 -9.69 42.95
C VAL A 400 18.05 -9.61 42.90
N LYS A 401 17.38 -10.64 42.38
CA LYS A 401 15.91 -10.71 42.36
C LYS A 401 15.32 -10.74 43.78
N TYR A 402 15.88 -11.54 44.68
CA TYR A 402 15.47 -11.58 46.08
C TYR A 402 15.85 -10.29 46.82
N GLY A 403 16.99 -9.66 46.49
CA GLY A 403 17.40 -8.37 47.04
C GLY A 403 16.46 -7.23 46.66
N VAL A 404 16.03 -7.16 45.40
CA VAL A 404 15.04 -6.18 44.94
C VAL A 404 13.67 -6.42 45.59
N MET A 405 13.21 -7.67 45.68
CA MET A 405 11.95 -7.98 46.40
C MET A 405 12.03 -7.62 47.88
N ALA A 406 13.16 -7.87 48.56
CA ALA A 406 13.36 -7.50 49.95
C ALA A 406 13.38 -5.97 50.13
N ALA A 407 13.99 -5.23 49.21
CA ALA A 407 14.00 -3.76 49.23
C ALA A 407 12.59 -3.18 49.02
N VAL A 408 11.82 -3.73 48.07
CA VAL A 408 10.41 -3.35 47.86
C VAL A 408 9.55 -3.68 49.08
N GLY A 409 9.77 -4.84 49.70
CA GLY A 409 9.11 -5.23 50.94
C GLY A 409 9.45 -4.31 52.12
N ALA A 410 10.72 -3.92 52.27
CA ALA A 410 11.15 -2.97 53.29
C ALA A 410 10.59 -1.56 53.06
N LEU A 411 10.54 -1.11 51.81
CA LEU A 411 9.91 0.16 51.43
C LEU A 411 8.40 0.14 51.74
N PHE A 412 7.73 -0.98 51.48
CA PHE A 412 6.31 -1.17 51.80
C PHE A 412 6.05 -1.13 53.31
N LEU A 413 6.89 -1.79 54.12
CA LEU A 413 6.80 -1.75 55.59
C LEU A 413 7.10 -0.35 56.15
N TRP A 414 8.06 0.36 55.56
CA TRP A 414 8.38 1.73 55.94
C TRP A 414 7.24 2.70 55.61
N LEU A 415 6.68 2.64 54.40
CA LEU A 415 5.47 3.39 54.03
C LEU A 415 4.28 3.03 54.94
N GLY A 416 4.15 1.75 55.31
CA GLY A 416 3.19 1.27 56.29
C GLY A 416 3.28 1.94 57.66
N SER A 417 4.48 2.33 58.08
CA SER A 417 4.72 2.94 59.40
C SER A 417 4.42 4.45 59.46
N ILE A 418 4.35 5.12 58.31
CA ILE A 418 4.21 6.59 58.21
C ILE A 418 2.81 7.00 57.74
N MET A 419 2.09 6.11 57.04
CA MET A 419 0.80 6.44 56.42
C MET A 419 -0.41 6.13 57.31
N PRO A 420 -1.49 6.96 57.26
CA PRO A 420 -2.75 6.68 57.93
C PRO A 420 -3.36 5.33 57.51
N SER A 421 -4.03 4.64 58.44
CA SER A 421 -4.66 3.33 58.19
C SER A 421 -5.65 3.33 57.03
N ALA A 422 -6.42 4.42 56.86
CA ALA A 422 -7.33 4.58 55.73
C ALA A 422 -6.59 4.62 54.38
N PHE A 423 -5.41 5.25 54.32
CA PHE A 423 -4.59 5.28 53.11
C PHE A 423 -4.04 3.89 52.78
N LEU A 424 -3.60 3.13 53.77
CA LEU A 424 -3.08 1.76 53.56
C LEU A 424 -4.14 0.82 52.97
N SER A 425 -5.40 0.95 53.38
CA SER A 425 -6.51 0.20 52.79
C SER A 425 -6.69 0.55 51.31
N HIS A 426 -6.80 1.83 50.97
CA HIS A 426 -6.93 2.28 49.57
C HIS A 426 -5.72 1.92 48.71
N PHE A 427 -4.51 2.02 49.26
CA PHE A 427 -3.28 1.68 48.56
C PHE A 427 -3.18 0.17 48.28
N THR A 428 -3.58 -0.67 49.23
CA THR A 428 -3.62 -2.12 49.03
C THR A 428 -4.60 -2.50 47.92
N VAL A 429 -5.80 -1.90 47.94
CA VAL A 429 -6.80 -2.09 46.87
C VAL A 429 -6.25 -1.63 45.51
N PHE A 430 -5.56 -0.50 45.46
CA PHE A 430 -4.92 0.00 44.24
C PHE A 430 -3.88 -0.98 43.68
N VAL A 431 -2.97 -1.48 44.51
CA VAL A 431 -1.93 -2.44 44.08
C VAL A 431 -2.56 -3.73 43.55
N LEU A 432 -3.56 -4.28 44.26
CA LEU A 432 -4.27 -5.48 43.81
C LEU A 432 -5.02 -5.22 42.49
N ALA A 433 -5.65 -4.05 42.34
CA ALA A 433 -6.33 -3.66 41.10
C ALA A 433 -5.35 -3.54 39.92
N CYS A 434 -4.11 -3.06 40.13
CA CYS A 434 -3.07 -3.05 39.10
C CYS A 434 -2.69 -4.46 38.66
N VAL A 435 -2.52 -5.39 39.61
CA VAL A 435 -2.22 -6.80 39.30
C VAL A 435 -3.35 -7.44 38.50
N VAL A 436 -4.60 -7.26 38.95
CA VAL A 436 -5.78 -7.75 38.22
C VAL A 436 -5.85 -7.14 36.82
N GLY A 437 -5.66 -5.82 36.70
CA GLY A 437 -5.66 -5.10 35.42
C GLY A 437 -4.59 -5.63 34.45
N TYR A 438 -3.39 -5.92 34.94
CA TYR A 438 -2.31 -6.50 34.13
C TYR A 438 -2.74 -7.84 33.51
N TYR A 439 -3.24 -8.77 34.32
CA TYR A 439 -3.64 -10.09 33.82
C TYR A 439 -4.88 -10.03 32.93
N VAL A 440 -5.83 -9.13 33.20
CA VAL A 440 -7.07 -9.02 32.41
C VAL A 440 -6.77 -8.44 31.02
N VAL A 441 -5.96 -7.39 30.94
CA VAL A 441 -5.63 -6.73 29.65
C VAL A 441 -4.75 -7.63 28.78
N TRP A 442 -3.80 -8.37 29.37
CA TRP A 442 -2.88 -9.23 28.63
C TRP A 442 -3.57 -10.42 27.94
N ASN A 443 -4.75 -10.81 28.41
CA ASN A 443 -5.52 -11.92 27.87
C ASN A 443 -6.56 -11.49 26.81
N VAL A 444 -6.58 -10.22 26.39
CA VAL A 444 -7.49 -9.75 25.35
C VAL A 444 -6.94 -10.11 23.97
N SER A 445 -7.79 -10.68 23.11
CA SER A 445 -7.43 -10.97 21.70
C SER A 445 -7.03 -9.70 20.94
N HIS A 446 -6.01 -9.80 20.08
CA HIS A 446 -5.51 -8.68 19.28
C HIS A 446 -6.61 -7.99 18.44
N ALA A 447 -7.58 -8.76 17.93
CA ALA A 447 -8.71 -8.23 17.16
C ALA A 447 -9.61 -7.29 17.98
N LEU A 448 -9.53 -7.33 19.31
CA LEU A 448 -10.37 -6.56 20.24
C LEU A 448 -9.62 -5.40 20.93
N HIS A 449 -8.37 -5.10 20.55
CA HIS A 449 -7.64 -3.99 21.14
C HIS A 449 -8.33 -2.63 20.93
N THR A 450 -8.89 -2.37 19.75
CA THR A 450 -9.62 -1.12 19.49
C THR A 450 -10.93 -1.01 20.28
N PRO A 451 -11.79 -2.05 20.34
CA PRO A 451 -12.89 -2.10 21.30
C PRO A 451 -12.46 -1.94 22.76
N LEU A 452 -11.35 -2.55 23.18
CA LEU A 452 -10.82 -2.43 24.53
C LEU A 452 -10.46 -0.97 24.86
N MET A 453 -9.79 -0.26 23.94
CA MET A 453 -9.51 1.17 24.11
C MET A 453 -10.80 1.98 24.28
N ALA A 454 -11.84 1.72 23.47
CA ALA A 454 -13.13 2.39 23.59
C ALA A 454 -13.82 2.12 24.95
N VAL A 455 -13.75 0.89 25.47
CA VAL A 455 -14.25 0.52 26.81
C VAL A 455 -13.48 1.23 27.90
N THR A 456 -12.14 1.24 27.85
CA THR A 456 -11.33 1.92 28.87
C THR A 456 -11.59 3.43 28.90
N ASN A 457 -11.84 4.03 27.73
CA ASN A 457 -12.26 5.43 27.65
C ASN A 457 -13.63 5.66 28.30
N ALA A 458 -14.60 4.75 28.08
CA ALA A 458 -15.90 4.81 28.75
C ALA A 458 -15.78 4.69 30.28
N ILE A 459 -14.97 3.74 30.77
CA ILE A 459 -14.75 3.50 32.21
C ILE A 459 -14.02 4.67 32.87
N SER A 460 -13.11 5.35 32.16
CA SER A 460 -12.41 6.54 32.67
C SER A 460 -13.38 7.68 33.06
N GLY A 461 -14.61 7.65 32.55
CA GLY A 461 -15.71 8.50 32.97
C GLY A 461 -16.12 8.37 34.45
N ILE A 462 -15.58 7.40 35.20
CA ILE A 462 -15.78 7.24 36.64
C ILE A 462 -15.44 8.49 37.47
N ILE A 463 -14.68 9.44 36.90
CA ILE A 463 -14.48 10.78 37.46
C ILE A 463 -15.80 11.50 37.83
N ILE A 464 -16.93 11.10 37.23
CA ILE A 464 -18.27 11.58 37.57
C ILE A 464 -18.61 11.37 39.05
N VAL A 465 -18.12 10.29 39.68
CA VAL A 465 -18.36 10.00 41.10
C VAL A 465 -17.77 11.09 41.98
N GLY A 466 -16.54 11.53 41.67
CA GLY A 466 -15.90 12.63 42.37
C GLY A 466 -16.68 13.93 42.22
N ALA A 467 -17.14 14.25 41.01
CA ALA A 467 -17.91 15.46 40.76
C ALA A 467 -19.29 15.46 41.45
N LEU A 468 -19.99 14.32 41.48
CA LEU A 468 -21.26 14.16 42.19
C LEU A 468 -21.13 14.34 43.70
N LEU A 469 -20.01 13.93 44.30
CA LEU A 469 -19.74 14.16 45.73
C LEU A 469 -19.46 15.63 46.05
N GLN A 470 -19.05 16.43 45.07
CA GLN A 470 -18.68 17.84 45.25
C GLN A 470 -19.84 18.80 44.98
N ILE A 471 -20.78 18.45 44.11
CA ILE A 471 -21.86 19.36 43.69
C ILE A 471 -22.77 19.81 44.84
N ALA A 472 -22.90 19.00 45.89
CA ALA A 472 -23.76 19.23 47.05
C ALA A 472 -23.09 19.99 48.21
N GLN A 473 -21.83 20.43 48.08
CA GLN A 473 -21.06 21.02 49.19
C GLN A 473 -21.23 22.54 49.39
N GLY A 474 -22.18 23.17 48.68
CA GLY A 474 -22.66 24.54 48.99
C GLY A 474 -21.81 25.71 48.47
N SER A 475 -20.68 25.48 47.80
CA SER A 475 -19.90 26.54 47.14
C SER A 475 -20.31 26.70 45.68
N PHE A 476 -20.82 27.89 45.31
CA PHE A 476 -21.30 28.19 43.95
C PHE A 476 -20.26 27.87 42.86
N PHE A 477 -19.00 28.24 43.07
CA PHE A 477 -17.91 27.95 42.13
C PHE A 477 -17.60 26.46 42.00
N VAL A 478 -17.62 25.73 43.12
CA VAL A 478 -17.40 24.27 43.12
C VAL A 478 -18.55 23.56 42.44
N SER A 479 -19.80 24.00 42.66
CA SER A 479 -20.98 23.43 41.99
C SER A 479 -20.94 23.64 40.46
N ILE A 480 -20.46 24.79 39.98
CA ILE A 480 -20.27 25.02 38.53
C ILE A 480 -19.21 24.07 37.95
N LEU A 481 -18.05 23.96 38.60
CA LEU A 481 -16.98 23.06 38.15
C LEU A 481 -17.42 21.59 38.19
N ALA A 482 -18.12 21.19 39.25
CA ALA A 482 -18.69 19.86 39.38
C ALA A 482 -19.74 19.58 38.30
N PHE A 483 -20.61 20.56 37.98
CA PHE A 483 -21.58 20.44 36.90
C PHE A 483 -20.91 20.23 35.53
N ILE A 484 -19.88 21.01 35.22
CA ILE A 484 -19.11 20.85 33.97
C ILE A 484 -18.42 19.47 33.94
N ALA A 485 -17.82 19.04 35.04
CA ALA A 485 -17.18 17.74 35.14
C ALA A 485 -18.19 16.59 34.96
N ILE A 486 -19.40 16.69 35.54
CA ILE A 486 -20.48 15.72 35.35
C ILE A 486 -20.90 15.67 33.89
N LEU A 487 -21.07 16.83 33.24
CA LEU A 487 -21.47 16.91 31.83
C LEU A 487 -20.44 16.22 30.92
N VAL A 488 -19.15 16.57 31.06
CA VAL A 488 -18.07 16.01 30.23
C VAL A 488 -17.88 14.52 30.51
N ALA A 489 -17.92 14.10 31.78
CA ALA A 489 -17.82 12.70 32.14
C ALA A 489 -18.99 11.88 31.58
N SER A 490 -20.21 12.43 31.61
CA SER A 490 -21.38 11.79 31.02
C SER A 490 -21.22 11.58 29.51
N ILE A 491 -20.71 12.58 28.79
CA ILE A 491 -20.41 12.46 27.35
C ILE A 491 -19.41 11.32 27.09
N ASN A 492 -18.34 11.23 27.89
CA ASN A 492 -17.36 10.15 27.77
C ASN A 492 -17.96 8.77 28.04
N ILE A 493 -18.81 8.63 29.06
CA ILE A 493 -19.49 7.38 29.40
C ILE A 493 -20.41 6.94 28.24
N PHE A 494 -21.37 7.79 27.87
CA PHE A 494 -22.36 7.46 26.84
C PHE A 494 -21.72 7.26 25.47
N GLY A 495 -20.79 8.13 25.08
CA GLY A 495 -20.06 8.04 23.83
C GLY A 495 -19.20 6.77 23.76
N GLY A 496 -18.41 6.51 24.80
CA GLY A 496 -17.54 5.34 24.88
C GLY A 496 -18.29 4.02 24.82
N PHE A 497 -19.38 3.86 25.60
CA PHE A 497 -20.20 2.64 25.55
C PHE A 497 -20.94 2.47 24.23
N LYS A 498 -21.48 3.55 23.63
CA LYS A 498 -22.17 3.48 22.33
C LYS A 498 -21.21 3.08 21.20
N VAL A 499 -20.01 3.64 21.18
CA VAL A 499 -18.98 3.29 20.20
C VAL A 499 -18.51 1.86 20.40
N THR A 500 -18.25 1.45 21.65
CA THR A 500 -17.91 0.06 21.98
C THR A 500 -18.97 -0.91 21.48
N GLN A 501 -20.25 -0.65 21.77
CA GLN A 501 -21.34 -1.52 21.35
C GLN A 501 -21.42 -1.63 19.82
N ARG A 502 -21.26 -0.51 19.10
CA ARG A 502 -21.21 -0.51 17.63
C ARG A 502 -20.02 -1.29 17.10
N MET A 503 -18.85 -1.15 17.71
CA MET A 503 -17.64 -1.89 17.33
C MET A 503 -17.82 -3.39 17.54
N LEU A 504 -18.30 -3.81 18.71
CA LEU A 504 -18.56 -5.21 19.00
C LEU A 504 -19.67 -5.82 18.13
N ALA A 505 -20.68 -5.03 17.76
CA ALA A 505 -21.74 -5.47 16.85
C ALA A 505 -21.20 -5.80 15.45
N MET A 506 -20.15 -5.12 14.97
CA MET A 506 -19.49 -5.46 13.70
C MET A 506 -18.76 -6.81 13.74
N PHE A 507 -18.47 -7.35 14.93
CA PHE A 507 -17.86 -8.67 15.12
C PHE A 507 -18.88 -9.79 15.34
N ARG A 508 -20.18 -9.48 15.50
CA ARG A 508 -21.23 -10.51 15.54
C ARG A 508 -21.48 -10.99 14.11
N LYS A 509 -21.22 -12.28 13.86
CA LYS A 509 -21.73 -12.95 12.67
C LYS A 509 -23.26 -12.87 12.71
N GLY A 510 -23.85 -12.35 11.65
CA GLY A 510 -25.29 -12.42 11.41
C GLY A 510 -25.76 -13.86 11.25
#